data_AF-A0A9D1JTA7-F1
#
_entry.id   AF-A0A9D1JTA7-F1
#
_cell.length_a   1.000
_cell.length_b   1.000
_cell.length_c   1.000
_cell.angle_alpha   90.00
_cell.angle_beta   90.00
_cell.angle_gamma   90.00
#
_symmetry.space_group_name_H-M   'P 1'
#
loop_
_entity.id
_entity.type
_entity.pdbx_description
1 polymer ?
#
loop_
_entity_poly.entity_id
_entity_poly.type
_entity_poly.pdbx_seq_one_letter_code
_entity_poly.pdbx_strand_id
1 'polypeptide(L)' 'MERMQVSQYQLLKGGIDNKTLDSLKKGKNITMVTLEKLCRIIGCTPNDIVEFQ' A
#
# COMPACT_ATOMS: atom_id res chain seq x y z
N MET A 1 -5.87 -1.02 5.27
CA MET A 1 -4.80 -1.41 6.22
C MET A 1 -5.36 -2.12 7.46
N GLU A 2 -6.45 -1.64 8.05
CA GLU A 2 -7.06 -2.23 9.24
C GLU A 2 -7.38 -3.73 9.09
N ARG A 3 -7.92 -4.16 7.94
CA ARG A 3 -8.16 -5.58 7.65
C ARG A 3 -6.90 -6.45 7.72
N MET A 4 -5.76 -5.92 7.32
CA MET A 4 -4.47 -6.63 7.31
C MET A 4 -3.64 -6.33 8.56
N GLN A 5 -4.18 -5.54 9.51
CA GLN A 5 -3.52 -5.11 10.75
C GLN A 5 -2.12 -4.51 10.57
N VAL A 6 -1.87 -3.84 9.43
CA VAL A 6 -0.59 -3.18 9.16
C VAL A 6 -0.61 -1.73 9.62
N SER A 7 0.40 -1.35 10.41
CA SER A 7 0.62 0.02 10.85
C SER A 7 1.36 0.87 9.81
N GLN A 8 1.16 2.19 9.85
CA GLN A 8 1.90 3.11 9.00
C GLN A 8 3.42 3.01 9.21
N TYR A 9 3.86 2.78 10.44
CA TYR A 9 5.28 2.58 10.77
C TYR A 9 5.88 1.37 10.03
N GLN A 10 5.15 0.25 9.95
CA GLN A 10 5.60 -0.92 9.20
C GLN A 10 5.75 -0.64 7.71
N LEU A 11 4.82 0.12 7.11
CA LEU A 11 4.94 0.53 5.70
C LEU A 11 6.14 1.45 5.46
N LEU A 12 6.38 2.41 6.36
CA LEU A 12 7.55 3.29 6.30
C LEU A 12 8.86 2.50 6.39
N LYS A 13 8.95 1.58 7.36
CA LYS A 13 10.11 0.69 7.52
C LYS A 13 10.28 -0.26 6.33
N GLY A 14 9.17 -0.62 5.67
CA GLY A 14 9.14 -1.44 4.46
C GLY A 14 9.52 -0.69 3.16
N GLY A 15 9.79 0.62 3.24
CA GLY A 15 10.26 1.41 2.09
C GLY A 15 9.15 2.11 1.29
N ILE A 16 7.94 2.23 1.85
CA ILE A 16 6.93 3.16 1.35
C ILE A 16 7.15 4.51 2.05
N ASP A 17 7.48 5.56 1.30
CA ASP A 17 7.71 6.88 1.88
C ASP A 17 6.40 7.58 2.31
N ASN A 18 6.53 8.62 3.15
CA ASN A 18 5.39 9.37 3.69
C ASN A 18 4.53 10.05 2.60
N LYS A 19 5.13 10.50 1.49
CA LYS A 19 4.39 11.16 0.40
C LYS A 19 3.51 10.13 -0.34
N THR A 20 4.02 8.93 -0.55
CA THR A 20 3.28 7.80 -1.12
C THR A 20 2.14 7.39 -0.17
N LEU A 21 2.39 7.29 1.14
CA LEU A 21 1.34 7.00 2.13
C LEU A 21 0.24 8.07 2.17
N ASP A 22 0.61 9.35 2.14
CA ASP A 22 -0.35 10.45 2.09
C ASP A 22 -1.20 10.40 0.81
N SER A 23 -0.58 10.07 -0.33
CA SER A 23 -1.28 9.91 -1.61
C SER A 23 -2.28 8.74 -1.57
N LEU A 24 -1.89 7.60 -1.01
CA LEU A 24 -2.76 6.44 -0.79
C LEU A 24 -3.97 6.79 0.10
N LYS A 25 -3.74 7.49 1.21
CA LYS A 25 -4.83 7.93 2.12
C LYS A 25 -5.83 8.86 1.44
N LYS A 26 -5.38 9.65 0.46
CA LYS A 26 -6.21 10.58 -0.32
C LYS A 26 -6.84 9.92 -1.54
N GLY A 27 -6.70 8.60 -1.72
CA GLY A 27 -7.26 7.88 -2.86
C GLY A 27 -6.65 8.27 -4.21
N LYS A 28 -5.40 8.76 -4.22
CA LYS A 28 -4.71 9.09 -5.47
C LYS A 28 -4.22 7.83 -6.19
N ASN A 29 -4.08 7.95 -7.50
CA ASN A 29 -3.50 6.90 -8.34
C ASN A 29 -2.10 6.50 -7.85
N ILE A 30 -1.80 5.21 -8.00
CA ILE A 30 -0.49 4.64 -7.70
C ILE A 30 0.12 3.99 -8.93
N THR A 31 1.43 3.75 -8.89
CA THR A 31 2.14 2.98 -9.91
C THR A 31 2.14 1.49 -9.56
N MET A 32 2.40 0.64 -10.56
CA MET A 32 2.58 -0.80 -10.33
C MET A 32 3.75 -1.11 -9.39
N VAL A 33 4.79 -0.27 -9.38
CA VAL A 33 5.91 -0.40 -8.44
C VAL A 33 5.46 -0.17 -6.99
N THR A 34 4.58 0.82 -6.76
CA THR A 34 4.00 1.04 -5.43
C THR A 34 3.11 -0.13 -5.01
N LEU A 35 2.32 -0.67 -5.94
CA LEU A 35 1.47 -1.84 -5.71
C LEU A 35 2.28 -3.07 -5.31
N GLU A 36 3.35 -3.37 -6.06
CA GLU A 36 4.27 -4.47 -5.78
C GLU A 36 4.88 -4.34 -4.37
N LYS A 37 5.39 -3.15 -4.02
CA LYS A 37 5.96 -2.90 -2.69
C LYS A 37 4.93 -3.09 -1.58
N LEU A 38 3.72 -2.57 -1.75
CA LEU A 38 2.64 -2.74 -0.77
C LEU A 38 2.37 -4.22 -0.53
N CYS A 39 2.25 -5.00 -1.60
CA CYS A 39 1.99 -6.43 -1.47
C CYS A 39 3.15 -7.22 -0.90
N ARG A 40 4.40 -6.83 -1.18
CA ARG A 40 5.57 -7.42 -0.52
C ARG A 40 5.60 -7.16 0.99
N ILE A 41 5.19 -5.97 1.43
CA ILE A 41 5.21 -5.60 2.86
C ILE A 41 4.04 -6.24 3.61
N ILE A 42 2.86 -6.23 3.00
CA ILE A 42 1.61 -6.66 3.64
C ILE A 42 1.37 -8.17 3.45
N GLY A 43 2.05 -8.80 2.49
CA GLY A 43 1.82 -10.21 2.13
C GLY A 43 0.55 -10.42 1.34
N CYS A 44 0.27 -9.54 0.36
CA CYS A 44 -0.88 -9.65 -0.52
C CYS A 44 -0.49 -10.00 -1.97
N THR A 45 -1.52 -10.23 -2.78
CA THR A 45 -1.47 -10.18 -4.24
C THR A 45 -2.19 -8.91 -4.74
N PRO A 46 -1.90 -8.41 -5.95
CA PRO A 46 -2.59 -7.25 -6.52
C PRO A 46 -4.11 -7.33 -6.46
N ASN A 47 -4.68 -8.52 -6.63
CA ASN A 47 -6.13 -8.75 -6.61
C ASN A 47 -6.75 -8.56 -5.22
N ASP A 48 -5.96 -8.61 -4.14
CA ASP A 48 -6.47 -8.42 -2.77
C ASP A 48 -6.69 -6.93 -2.42
N ILE A 49 -6.09 -6.02 -3.20
CA ILE A 49 -6.06 -4.57 -2.88
C ILE A 49 -6.45 -3.67 -4.05
N VAL A 50 -6.76 -4.23 -5.22
CA VAL A 50 -7.27 -3.51 -6.40
C VAL A 50 -8.67 -4.04 -6.71
N GLU A 51 -9.60 -3.13 -6.92
CA GLU A 51 -10.96 -3.42 -7.39
C GLU A 51 -11.21 -2.61 -8.66
N PHE A 52 -11.81 -3.26 -9.65
CA PHE A 52 -12.28 -2.58 -10.87
C PHE A 52 -13.75 -2.23 -10.69
N GLN A 53 -14.11 -0.99 -11.01
CA GLN A 53 -15.50 -0.52 -11.07
C GLN A 53 -15.94 -0.34 -12.53
#